data_AF-A0AAV1UF10-F1
#
_entry.id   AF-A0AAV1UF10-F1
#
_cell.length_a   1.000
_cell.length_b   1.000
_cell.length_c   1.000
_cell.angle_alpha   90.00
_cell.angle_beta   90.00
_cell.angle_gamma   90.00
#
_symmetry.space_group_name_H-M   'P 1'
#
loop_
_entity.id
_entity.type
_entity.pdbx_description
1 polymer ?
#
loop_
_entity_poly.entity_id
_entity_poly.type
_entity_poly.pdbx_seq_one_letter_code
_entity_poly.pdbx_strand_id
1 'polypeptide(L)'
;MASGQALRERYLKPHLTAQGHYKERFDVQARGAPVTPVKGIHILLSAGEKESEENDAFVRWVHRIRRLSSMSALRASVNMADVRLERNLRYDDAKLKARGQLRNPTRVRFGYYGSREC
;
A
#
# COMPACT_ATOMS: atom_id res chain seq x y z
N MET A 1 -5.10 -13.64 24.71
CA MET A 1 -4.08 -13.00 23.85
C MET A 1 -4.30 -13.52 22.44
N ALA A 2 -4.72 -12.67 21.50
CA ALA A 2 -4.79 -13.08 20.09
C ALA A 2 -3.36 -13.39 19.65
N SER A 3 -3.09 -14.61 19.20
CA SER A 3 -1.78 -14.98 18.64
C SER A 3 -1.43 -13.98 17.53
N GLY A 4 -0.15 -13.67 17.32
CA GLY A 4 0.26 -12.74 16.26
C GLY A 4 -0.32 -13.09 14.89
N GLN A 5 -0.58 -14.39 14.64
CA GLN A 5 -1.34 -14.87 13.49
C GLN A 5 -2.77 -14.32 13.43
N ALA A 6 -3.54 -14.37 14.51
CA ALA A 6 -4.91 -13.83 14.55
C ALA A 6 -4.95 -12.31 14.27
N LEU A 7 -3.92 -11.56 14.66
CA LEU A 7 -3.80 -10.14 14.29
C LEU A 7 -3.54 -9.97 12.79
N ARG A 8 -2.63 -10.76 12.22
CA ARG A 8 -2.36 -10.73 10.77
C ARG A 8 -3.59 -11.10 9.97
N GLU A 9 -4.28 -12.17 10.32
CA GLU A 9 -5.51 -12.60 9.65
C GLU A 9 -6.60 -11.54 9.73
N ARG A 10 -6.69 -10.80 10.84
CA ARG A 10 -7.68 -9.73 11.01
C ARG A 10 -7.36 -8.48 10.19
N TYR A 11 -6.09 -8.05 10.15
CA TYR A 11 -5.71 -6.74 9.62
C TYR A 11 -5.09 -6.77 8.22
N LEU A 12 -4.46 -7.89 7.85
CA LEU A 12 -3.76 -8.08 6.59
C LEU A 12 -4.48 -9.04 5.66
N LYS A 13 -5.76 -9.37 5.93
CA LYS A 13 -6.59 -10.15 5.00
C LYS A 13 -6.59 -9.45 3.62
N PRO A 14 -6.10 -10.12 2.56
CA PRO A 14 -6.20 -9.62 1.21
C PRO A 14 -7.64 -9.35 0.82
N HIS A 15 -7.90 -8.17 0.28
CA HIS A 15 -9.16 -7.83 -0.36
C HIS A 15 -8.87 -7.36 -1.78
N LEU A 16 -9.13 -8.25 -2.75
CA LEU A 16 -9.00 -7.94 -4.17
C LEU A 16 -10.00 -6.84 -4.51
N THR A 17 -9.52 -5.76 -5.10
CA THR A 17 -10.36 -4.65 -5.52
C THR A 17 -9.91 -4.20 -6.90
N ALA A 18 -10.86 -4.08 -7.82
CA ALA A 18 -10.58 -3.51 -9.13
C ALA A 18 -10.09 -2.06 -8.97
N GLN A 19 -9.06 -1.70 -9.74
CA GLN A 19 -8.45 -0.38 -9.68
C GLN A 19 -9.47 0.77 -9.83
N GLY A 20 -10.47 0.60 -10.70
CA GLY A 20 -11.56 1.56 -10.90
C GLY A 20 -12.40 1.81 -9.65
N HIS A 21 -12.78 0.75 -8.93
CA HIS A 21 -13.58 0.84 -7.70
C HIS A 21 -12.80 1.54 -6.58
N TYR A 22 -11.50 1.28 -6.49
CA TYR A 22 -10.66 1.94 -5.50
C TYR A 22 -10.44 3.42 -5.83
N LYS A 23 -10.34 3.76 -7.12
CA LYS A 23 -10.23 5.16 -7.57
C LYS A 23 -11.50 5.94 -7.24
N GLU A 24 -12.67 5.38 -7.52
CA GLU A 24 -13.96 6.00 -7.17
C GLU A 24 -14.05 6.25 -5.66
N ARG A 25 -13.68 5.26 -4.84
CA ARG A 25 -13.61 5.42 -3.38
C ARG A 25 -12.68 6.57 -2.98
N PHE A 26 -11.53 6.70 -3.61
CA PHE A 26 -10.58 7.78 -3.36
C PHE A 26 -11.18 9.15 -3.72
N ASP A 27 -11.90 9.24 -4.83
CA ASP A 27 -12.59 10.46 -5.27
C ASP A 27 -13.75 10.84 -4.33
N VAL A 28 -14.51 9.86 -3.82
CA VAL A 28 -15.56 10.07 -2.82
C VAL A 28 -14.96 10.61 -1.51
N GLN A 29 -13.84 10.06 -1.05
CA GLN A 29 -13.11 10.58 0.12
C GLN A 29 -12.63 12.01 -0.09
N ALA A 30 -12.10 12.34 -1.27
CA ALA A 30 -11.64 13.69 -1.60
C ALA A 30 -12.77 14.74 -1.57
N ARG A 31 -14.01 14.31 -1.81
CA ARG A 31 -15.22 15.14 -1.70
C ARG A 31 -15.76 15.25 -0.27
N GLY A 32 -15.07 14.67 0.71
CA GLY A 32 -15.48 14.68 2.12
C GLY A 32 -16.60 13.70 2.45
N ALA A 33 -16.99 12.82 1.52
CA ALA A 33 -18.04 11.85 1.74
C ALA A 33 -17.51 10.61 2.50
N PRO A 34 -18.30 10.03 3.42
CA PRO A 34 -17.90 8.83 4.14
C PRO A 34 -17.83 7.64 3.18
N VAL A 35 -16.78 6.84 3.30
CA VAL A 35 -16.63 5.57 2.57
C VAL A 35 -16.64 4.39 3.54
N THR A 36 -17.27 3.29 3.12
CA THR A 36 -17.40 2.09 3.94
C THR A 36 -16.04 1.59 4.40
N PRO A 37 -15.77 1.44 5.71
CA PRO A 37 -14.49 0.93 6.21
C PRO A 37 -14.20 -0.46 5.63
N VAL A 38 -13.05 -0.62 4.95
CA VAL A 38 -12.62 -1.94 4.50
C VAL A 38 -11.80 -2.59 5.59
N LYS A 39 -12.26 -3.77 6.01
CA LYS A 39 -11.53 -4.66 6.92
C LYS A 39 -10.53 -5.46 6.08
N GLY A 40 -9.25 -5.10 6.17
CA GLY A 40 -8.16 -5.77 5.44
C GLY A 40 -7.27 -4.80 4.68
N ILE A 41 -6.53 -5.31 3.70
CA ILE A 41 -5.67 -4.57 2.79
C ILE A 41 -6.20 -4.68 1.36
N HIS A 42 -6.26 -3.56 0.63
CA HIS A 42 -6.62 -3.60 -0.78
C HIS A 42 -5.45 -4.11 -1.61
N ILE A 43 -5.69 -5.15 -2.39
CA ILE A 43 -4.78 -5.59 -3.44
C ILE A 43 -5.37 -5.14 -4.78
N LEU A 44 -4.64 -4.24 -5.44
CA LEU A 44 -4.98 -3.71 -6.75
C LEU A 44 -4.17 -4.46 -7.79
N LEU A 45 -4.84 -5.34 -8.55
CA LEU A 45 -4.25 -6.01 -9.71
C LEU A 45 -4.69 -5.27 -10.98
N SER A 46 -3.75 -5.03 -11.89
CA SER A 46 -4.07 -4.64 -13.26
C SER A 46 -4.55 -5.84 -14.06
N ALA A 47 -5.15 -5.60 -15.24
CA ALA A 47 -5.59 -6.67 -16.12
C ALA A 47 -4.41 -7.59 -16.50
N GLY A 48 -4.46 -8.86 -16.04
CA GLY A 48 -3.43 -9.86 -16.30
C GLY A 48 -2.32 -9.96 -15.25
N GLU A 49 -2.26 -9.07 -14.26
CA GLU A 49 -1.30 -9.18 -13.15
C GLU A 49 -1.73 -10.27 -12.15
N LYS A 50 -0.78 -11.10 -11.73
CA LYS A 50 -0.99 -12.11 -10.68
C LYS A 50 -0.66 -11.55 -9.30
N GLU A 51 -1.26 -12.10 -8.24
CA GLU A 51 -0.97 -11.70 -6.86
C GLU A 51 0.52 -11.82 -6.49
N SER A 52 1.23 -12.82 -7.04
CA SER A 52 2.67 -12.97 -6.84
C SER A 52 3.49 -11.81 -7.43
N GLU A 53 3.11 -11.33 -8.62
CA GLU A 53 3.78 -10.23 -9.31
C GLU A 53 3.50 -8.89 -8.59
N GLU A 54 2.27 -8.70 -8.10
CA GLU A 54 1.90 -7.56 -7.24
C GLU A 54 2.74 -7.53 -5.97
N ASN A 55 2.88 -8.69 -5.34
CA ASN A 55 3.60 -8.83 -4.09
C ASN A 55 5.10 -8.54 -4.27
N ASP A 56 5.70 -9.00 -5.36
CA ASP A 56 7.10 -8.69 -5.70
C ASP A 56 7.29 -7.21 -5.99
N ALA A 57 6.35 -6.58 -6.70
CA ALA A 57 6.37 -5.14 -6.95
C ALA A 57 6.29 -4.34 -5.64
N PHE A 58 5.42 -4.75 -4.71
CA PHE A 58 5.29 -4.15 -3.40
C PHE A 58 6.60 -4.25 -2.58
N VAL A 59 7.22 -5.44 -2.53
CA VAL A 59 8.49 -5.64 -1.81
C VAL A 59 9.60 -4.74 -2.37
N ARG A 60 9.72 -4.66 -3.70
CA ARG A 60 10.67 -3.76 -4.37
C ARG A 60 10.39 -2.30 -4.04
N TRP A 61 9.12 -1.88 -4.06
CA TRP A 61 8.72 -0.51 -3.71
C TRP A 61 9.07 -0.16 -2.27
N VAL A 62 8.77 -1.05 -1.31
CA VAL A 62 9.08 -0.84 0.10
C VAL A 62 10.59 -0.69 0.33
N HIS A 63 11.40 -1.59 -0.24
CA HIS A 63 12.86 -1.49 -0.11
C HIS A 63 13.40 -0.17 -0.66
N ARG A 64 12.86 0.27 -1.80
CA ARG A 64 13.34 1.49 -2.47
C ARG A 64 12.90 2.77 -1.80
N ILE A 65 11.62 2.88 -1.42
CA ILE A 65 11.02 4.15 -0.96
C ILE A 65 11.11 4.29 0.55
N ARG A 66 10.98 3.19 1.29
CA ARG A 66 10.95 3.21 2.76
C ARG A 66 12.25 2.74 3.41
N ARG A 67 13.20 2.23 2.61
CA ARG A 67 14.52 1.75 3.07
C ARG A 67 14.43 0.75 4.21
N LEU A 68 13.36 -0.06 4.24
CA LEU A 68 13.20 -1.10 5.25
C LEU A 68 14.28 -2.16 5.06
N SER A 69 14.96 -2.51 6.16
CA SER A 69 16.08 -3.44 6.18
C SER A 69 15.68 -4.87 5.87
N SER A 70 14.49 -5.30 6.29
CA SER A 70 13.98 -6.64 5.97
C SER A 70 12.45 -6.72 5.97
N MET A 71 11.87 -6.93 4.79
CA MET A 71 10.44 -7.23 4.63
C MET A 71 10.06 -8.59 5.24
N SER A 72 10.96 -9.57 5.21
CA SER A 72 10.72 -10.88 5.83
C SER A 72 10.64 -10.78 7.35
N ALA A 73 11.46 -9.92 7.98
CA ALA A 73 11.38 -9.64 9.41
C ALA A 73 10.05 -8.97 9.80
N LEU A 74 9.60 -7.98 9.02
CA LEU A 74 8.30 -7.34 9.22
C LEU A 74 7.16 -8.38 9.15
N ARG A 75 7.19 -9.26 8.14
CA ARG A 75 6.22 -10.35 7.92
C ARG A 75 6.27 -11.46 8.96
N ALA A 76 7.40 -11.68 9.61
CA ALA A 76 7.54 -12.64 10.69
C ALA A 76 7.11 -12.04 12.05
N SER A 77 7.12 -10.70 12.18
CA SER A 77 6.90 -10.05 13.47
C SER A 77 5.46 -10.14 13.95
N VAL A 78 5.25 -10.72 15.13
CA VAL A 78 3.93 -10.82 15.78
C VAL A 78 3.51 -9.52 16.49
N ASN A 79 4.32 -8.47 16.41
CA ASN A 79 4.04 -7.19 17.05
C ASN A 79 2.93 -6.43 16.31
N MET A 80 1.96 -5.91 17.06
CA MET A 80 0.88 -5.07 16.54
C MET A 80 1.42 -3.83 15.80
N ALA A 81 2.52 -3.24 16.26
CA ALA A 81 3.12 -2.08 15.59
C ALA A 81 3.57 -2.42 14.16
N ASP A 82 4.20 -3.58 14.00
CA ASP A 82 4.69 -4.07 12.71
C ASP A 82 3.53 -4.47 11.78
N VAL A 83 2.48 -5.10 12.32
CA VAL A 83 1.26 -5.41 11.56
C VAL A 83 0.56 -4.13 11.06
N ARG A 84 0.50 -3.09 11.90
CA ARG A 84 -0.05 -1.77 11.50
C ARG A 84 0.83 -1.07 10.47
N LEU A 85 2.15 -1.16 10.61
CA LEU A 85 3.10 -0.62 9.64
C LEU A 85 2.93 -1.29 8.29
N GLU A 86 2.92 -2.63 8.24
CA GLU A 86 2.70 -3.40 7.00
C GLU A 86 1.38 -3.01 6.33
N ARG A 87 0.30 -2.88 7.12
CA ARG A 87 -1.01 -2.45 6.64
C ARG A 87 -0.96 -1.07 6.01
N ASN A 88 -0.33 -0.09 6.67
CA ASN A 88 -0.20 1.27 6.13
C ASN A 88 0.62 1.29 4.84
N LEU A 89 1.70 0.51 4.75
CA LEU A 89 2.51 0.41 3.54
C LEU A 89 1.71 -0.13 2.36
N ARG A 90 0.87 -1.16 2.58
CA ARG A 90 -0.02 -1.71 1.55
C ARG A 90 -1.04 -0.67 1.07
N TYR A 91 -1.59 0.14 1.98
CA TYR A 91 -2.48 1.24 1.61
C TYR A 91 -1.79 2.33 0.78
N ASP A 92 -0.58 2.72 1.16
CA ASP A 92 0.20 3.73 0.44
C ASP A 92 0.51 3.25 -0.98
N ASP A 93 0.95 1.99 -1.13
CA ASP A 93 1.23 1.37 -2.43
C ASP A 93 -0.04 1.32 -3.31
N ALA A 94 -1.16 0.84 -2.75
CA ALA A 94 -2.44 0.81 -3.46
C ALA A 94 -2.90 2.22 -3.89
N LYS A 95 -2.72 3.23 -3.03
CA LYS A 95 -3.02 4.62 -3.35
C LYS A 95 -2.18 5.16 -4.50
N LEU A 96 -0.88 4.82 -4.54
CA LEU A 96 0.01 5.21 -5.63
C LEU A 96 -0.37 4.50 -6.94
N LYS A 97 -0.75 3.22 -6.89
CA LYS A 97 -1.24 2.42 -8.03
C LYS A 97 -2.51 3.03 -8.61
N ALA A 98 -3.49 3.35 -7.76
CA ALA A 98 -4.77 3.91 -8.18
C ALA A 98 -4.65 5.28 -8.83
N ARG A 99 -3.67 6.08 -8.40
CA ARG A 99 -3.36 7.39 -9.01
C ARG A 99 -2.59 7.27 -10.33
N GLY A 100 -2.24 6.05 -10.76
CA GLY A 100 -1.36 5.83 -11.91
C GLY A 100 0.07 6.36 -11.69
N GLN A 101 0.44 6.70 -10.45
CA GLN A 101 1.76 7.25 -10.12
C GLN A 101 2.85 6.18 -10.08
N LEU A 102 2.47 4.91 -10.05
CA LEU A 102 3.40 3.78 -10.21
C LEU A 102 3.79 3.51 -11.68
N ARG A 103 3.28 4.29 -12.65
CA ARG A 103 3.68 4.19 -14.05
C ARG A 103 5.07 4.81 -14.23
N ASN A 104 6.09 3.95 -14.12
CA ASN A 104 7.54 4.15 -14.23
C ASN A 104 8.29 4.18 -12.88
N PRO A 105 8.79 3.03 -12.40
CA PRO A 105 9.85 2.99 -11.39
C PRO A 105 11.07 3.83 -11.81
N THR A 106 11.29 4.09 -13.10
CA THR A 106 12.47 4.80 -13.59
C THR A 106 12.34 6.34 -13.57
N ARG A 107 11.19 6.92 -13.21
CA ARG A 107 10.97 8.37 -13.39
C ARG A 107 10.26 9.09 -12.25
N VAL A 108 10.50 8.69 -11.01
CA VAL A 108 10.28 9.60 -9.87
C VAL A 108 11.49 10.54 -9.80
N ARG A 109 11.52 11.54 -10.70
CA ARG A 109 12.33 12.74 -10.49
C ARG A 109 11.60 13.53 -9.41
N PHE A 110 12.08 13.43 -8.18
CA PHE A 110 11.73 14.38 -7.12
C PHE A 110 12.03 15.78 -7.67
N GLY A 111 10.98 16.54 -7.95
CA GLY A 111 11.11 17.98 -8.10
C GLY A 111 11.45 18.52 -6.72
N TYR A 112 12.69 18.95 -6.55
CA TYR A 112 13.11 19.78 -5.44
C TYR A 112 12.15 20.96 -5.34
N TYR A 113 11.52 21.14 -4.18
CA TYR A 113 10.90 22.43 -3.85
C TYR A 113 12.03 23.44 -3.84
N GLY A 114 12.01 24.35 -4.82
CA GLY A 114 12.94 25.46 -4.88
C GLY A 114 12.69 26.41 -3.72
N SER A 115 13.68 26.54 -2.84
CA SER A 115 13.85 27.74 -2.04
C SER A 115 14.14 28.89 -2.99
N ARG A 116 13.15 29.76 -3.21
CA ARG A 116 13.42 31.15 -3.56
C ARG A 116 13.66 31.87 -2.25
N GLU A 117 14.92 32.23 -2.01
CA GLU A 117 15.29 33.23 -1.02
C GLU A 117 15.77 34.45 -1.83
N CYS A 118 15.21 35.62 -1.48
CA CYS A 118 15.51 36.92 -2.09
C CYS A 118 16.92 37.39 -1.77
#